data_AF-A0A415LBE2-F1
#
_entry.id   AF-A0A415LBE2-F1
#
_cell.length_a   1.000
_cell.length_b   1.000
_cell.length_c   1.000
_cell.angle_alpha   90.00
_cell.angle_beta   90.00
_cell.angle_gamma   90.00
#
_symmetry.space_group_name_H-M   'P 1'
#
loop_
_entity.id
_entity.type
_entity.pdbx_description
1 polymer ?
#
loop_
_entity_poly.entity_id
_entity_poly.type
_entity_poly.pdbx_seq_one_letter_code
_entity_poly.pdbx_strand_id
1 'polypeptide(L)'
;MCCKKYFYDKFIEIINQWKEDEIAAISILVYSNETYVYKGIKNFFEISIGYIQKDDKYDSDDVKGLKVILNAEEDDETAEIILEFLVSNGVKNIGSEDFEKSYDENMNYIGKGPNGYYEVLNMISEVARDLQLHGIVNKKFGKIPIIIHDLEYSWYSEEATILANPNNEAKEFIEYFREKFEVM
;
A
#
# COMPACT_ATOMS: atom_id res chain seq x y z
N MET A 1 -16.50 11.91 3.81
CA MET A 1 -15.90 12.09 2.46
C MET A 1 -15.67 10.69 1.86
N CYS A 2 -15.73 10.46 0.54
CA CYS A 2 -15.47 9.12 0.00
C CYS A 2 -13.98 8.77 0.15
N CYS A 3 -13.63 7.72 0.89
CA CYS A 3 -12.24 7.33 1.19
C CYS A 3 -11.38 7.15 -0.08
N LYS A 4 -11.89 6.43 -1.10
CA LYS A 4 -11.19 6.31 -2.39
C LYS A 4 -10.88 7.67 -3.03
N LYS A 5 -11.85 8.59 -3.02
CA LYS A 5 -11.65 9.94 -3.58
C LYS A 5 -10.59 10.72 -2.80
N TYR A 6 -10.60 10.62 -1.47
CA TYR A 6 -9.61 11.25 -0.61
C TYR A 6 -8.19 10.82 -1.00
N PHE A 7 -7.92 9.51 -1.04
CA PHE A 7 -6.61 9.00 -1.41
C PHE A 7 -6.24 9.32 -2.86
N TYR A 8 -7.19 9.25 -3.79
CA TYR A 8 -6.95 9.62 -5.19
C TYR A 8 -6.47 11.08 -5.32
N ASP A 9 -7.19 12.02 -4.69
CA ASP A 9 -6.81 13.43 -4.72
C ASP A 9 -5.48 13.67 -3.97
N LYS A 10 -5.27 13.00 -2.83
CA LYS A 10 -4.06 13.12 -2.01
C LYS A 10 -2.81 12.61 -2.72
N PHE A 11 -2.89 11.45 -3.38
CA PHE A 11 -1.77 10.92 -4.16
C PHE A 11 -1.44 11.85 -5.33
N ILE A 12 -2.43 12.38 -6.05
CA ILE A 12 -2.20 13.36 -7.11
C ILE A 12 -1.49 14.60 -6.57
N GLU A 13 -1.95 15.12 -5.42
CA GLU A 13 -1.34 16.28 -4.76
C GLU A 13 0.15 16.03 -4.50
N ILE A 14 0.50 14.89 -3.90
CA ILE A 14 1.88 14.55 -3.54
C ILE A 14 2.72 14.29 -4.79
N ILE A 15 2.25 13.45 -5.70
CA ILE A 15 2.93 13.12 -6.96
C ILE A 15 3.26 14.40 -7.75
N ASN A 16 2.34 15.37 -7.79
CA ASN A 16 2.55 16.61 -8.51
C ASN A 16 3.67 17.48 -7.92
N GLN A 17 4.02 17.31 -6.65
CA GLN A 17 5.09 18.07 -5.99
C GLN A 17 6.49 17.57 -6.37
N TRP A 18 6.64 16.31 -6.79
CA TRP A 18 7.93 15.76 -7.21
C TRP A 18 8.42 16.44 -8.49
N LYS A 19 9.70 16.80 -8.49
CA LYS A 19 10.42 17.50 -9.58
C LYS A 19 11.65 16.73 -10.04
N GLU A 20 11.94 15.62 -9.38
CA GLU A 20 13.10 14.79 -9.59
C GLU A 20 12.98 14.07 -10.93
N ASP A 21 14.09 14.09 -11.67
CA ASP A 21 14.24 13.29 -12.87
C ASP A 21 14.54 11.83 -12.49
N GLU A 22 14.34 10.93 -13.46
CA GLU A 22 14.71 9.51 -13.36
C GLU A 22 14.01 8.72 -12.23
N ILE A 23 12.80 9.14 -11.86
CA ILE A 23 11.90 8.31 -11.05
C ILE A 23 11.54 7.05 -11.85
N ALA A 24 11.83 5.89 -11.28
CA ALA A 24 11.61 4.58 -11.88
C ALA A 24 10.37 3.85 -11.35
N ALA A 25 9.91 4.18 -10.13
CA ALA A 25 8.65 3.67 -9.58
C ALA A 25 8.07 4.63 -8.55
N ILE A 26 6.75 4.55 -8.38
CA ILE A 26 6.06 5.10 -7.21
C ILE A 26 5.99 3.97 -6.17
N SER A 27 6.32 4.25 -4.92
CA SER A 27 6.19 3.31 -3.80
C SER A 27 5.07 3.78 -2.88
N ILE A 28 4.14 2.88 -2.56
CA ILE A 28 3.10 3.10 -1.55
C ILE A 28 3.26 2.01 -0.50
N LEU A 29 3.65 2.42 0.71
CA LEU A 29 3.68 1.55 1.87
C LEU A 29 2.30 1.55 2.51
N VAL A 30 1.72 0.37 2.68
CA VAL A 30 0.57 0.12 3.55
C VAL A 30 1.04 -0.87 4.60
N TYR A 31 1.06 -0.48 5.86
CA TYR A 31 1.62 -1.32 6.92
C TYR A 31 0.75 -1.28 8.17
N SER A 32 0.82 -2.35 8.95
CA SER A 32 0.19 -2.46 10.26
C SER A 32 1.18 -3.15 11.20
N ASN A 33 1.24 -2.71 12.45
CA ASN A 33 2.15 -3.25 13.44
C ASN A 33 1.46 -3.38 14.81
N GLU A 34 1.82 -4.40 15.59
CA GLU A 34 1.26 -4.66 16.92
C GLU A 34 1.44 -3.52 17.92
N THR A 35 2.44 -2.68 17.71
CA THR A 35 2.72 -1.50 18.53
C THR A 35 1.87 -0.29 18.17
N TYR A 36 1.24 -0.29 16.99
CA TYR A 36 0.46 0.84 16.48
C TYR A 36 -0.94 0.83 17.10
N VAL A 37 -1.23 1.89 17.85
CA VAL A 37 -2.49 2.00 18.59
C VAL A 37 -3.17 3.35 18.33
N TYR A 38 -4.30 3.31 17.62
CA TYR A 38 -5.14 4.48 17.39
C TYR A 38 -6.43 4.39 18.19
N LYS A 39 -6.64 5.31 19.14
CA LYS A 39 -7.85 5.35 20.00
C LYS A 39 -8.19 3.99 20.66
N GLY A 40 -7.16 3.22 21.01
CA GLY A 40 -7.28 1.89 21.62
C GLY A 40 -7.42 0.71 20.65
N ILE A 41 -7.47 0.98 19.34
CA ILE A 41 -7.43 -0.03 18.28
C ILE A 41 -5.96 -0.38 18.03
N LYS A 42 -5.56 -1.61 18.37
CA LYS A 42 -4.21 -2.14 18.07
C LYS A 42 -4.05 -2.45 16.59
N ASN A 43 -2.83 -2.71 16.13
CA ASN A 43 -2.56 -3.06 14.74
C ASN A 43 -3.17 -2.04 13.78
N PHE A 44 -3.06 -0.75 14.14
CA PHE A 44 -3.60 0.29 13.28
C PHE A 44 -2.67 0.55 12.09
N PHE A 45 -3.23 1.11 11.03
CA PHE A 45 -2.53 1.25 9.76
C PHE A 45 -1.62 2.46 9.75
N GLU A 46 -0.52 2.33 9.03
CA GLU A 46 0.26 3.45 8.51
C GLU A 46 0.26 3.40 6.99
N ILE A 47 0.19 4.58 6.37
CA ILE A 47 0.20 4.71 4.92
C ILE A 47 1.15 5.82 4.56
N SER A 48 2.06 5.54 3.62
CA SER A 48 2.97 6.54 3.08
C SER A 48 3.18 6.33 1.59
N ILE A 49 3.59 7.40 0.93
CA ILE A 49 3.94 7.38 -0.50
C ILE A 49 5.31 8.01 -0.71
N GLY A 50 6.09 7.42 -1.59
CA GLY A 50 7.39 7.91 -2.03
C GLY A 50 7.67 7.45 -3.46
N TYR A 51 8.93 7.56 -3.86
CA TYR A 51 9.39 7.12 -5.16
C TYR A 51 10.75 6.44 -5.08
N ILE A 52 11.06 5.64 -6.09
CA ILE A 52 12.33 4.93 -6.25
C ILE A 52 13.00 5.48 -7.51
N GLN A 53 14.30 5.81 -7.45
CA GLN A 53 15.03 6.26 -8.64
C GLN A 53 15.58 5.07 -9.41
N LYS A 54 15.93 5.30 -10.67
CA LYS A 54 16.40 4.26 -11.60
C LYS A 54 17.64 3.48 -11.17
N ASP A 55 18.51 4.10 -10.38
CA ASP A 55 19.74 3.48 -9.90
C ASP A 55 19.57 2.77 -8.54
N ASP A 56 18.41 2.92 -7.90
CA ASP A 56 18.11 2.27 -6.63
C ASP A 56 17.51 0.87 -6.85
N LYS A 57 17.50 0.03 -5.81
CA LYS A 57 16.78 -1.24 -5.87
C LYS A 57 15.35 -1.02 -5.43
N TYR A 58 14.45 -1.94 -5.80
CA TYR A 58 13.03 -1.87 -5.39
C TYR A 58 12.81 -2.25 -3.92
N ASP A 59 13.69 -1.81 -3.02
CA ASP A 59 13.64 -2.07 -1.58
C ASP A 59 13.02 -0.88 -0.84
N SER A 60 12.46 -1.14 0.34
CA SER A 60 11.85 -0.13 1.21
C SER A 60 12.86 0.92 1.69
N ASP A 61 14.12 0.52 1.91
CA ASP A 61 15.22 1.41 2.30
C ASP A 61 15.63 2.40 1.20
N ASP A 62 15.28 2.09 -0.05
CA ASP A 62 15.62 2.88 -1.24
C ASP A 62 14.51 3.90 -1.59
N VAL A 63 13.42 3.95 -0.82
CA VAL A 63 12.31 4.87 -1.03
C VAL A 63 12.71 6.30 -0.66
N LYS A 64 12.58 7.22 -1.62
CA LYS A 64 12.88 8.64 -1.50
C LYS A 64 11.61 9.49 -1.52
N GLY A 65 11.74 10.73 -1.06
CA GLY A 65 10.64 11.70 -1.08
C GLY A 65 9.43 11.31 -0.23
N LEU A 66 9.64 10.46 0.78
CA LEU A 66 8.60 9.87 1.61
C LEU A 66 7.66 10.93 2.20
N LYS A 67 6.36 10.70 2.03
CA LYS A 67 5.27 11.46 2.66
C LYS A 67 4.36 10.50 3.39
N VAL A 68 4.32 10.65 4.72
CA VAL A 68 3.35 9.96 5.57
C VAL A 68 1.98 10.59 5.35
N ILE A 69 0.99 9.75 5.04
CA ILE A 69 -0.41 10.14 4.82
C ILE A 69 -1.25 9.76 6.04
N LEU A 70 -0.93 8.63 6.68
CA LEU A 70 -1.51 8.20 7.93
C LEU A 70 -0.40 7.74 8.88
N ASN A 71 -0.37 8.34 10.07
CA ASN A 71 0.41 7.89 11.21
C ASN A 71 -0.54 7.36 12.30
N ALA A 72 -0.28 6.16 12.80
CA ALA A 72 -1.14 5.51 13.79
C ALA A 72 -1.07 6.12 15.19
N GLU A 73 0.00 6.87 15.50
CA GLU A 73 0.24 7.49 16.81
C GLU A 73 -0.35 8.91 16.93
N GLU A 74 -0.78 9.51 15.81
CA GLU A 74 -1.30 10.87 15.77
C GLU A 74 -2.84 10.89 15.61
N ASP A 75 -3.52 11.89 16.18
CA ASP A 75 -4.94 12.13 15.91
C ASP A 75 -5.08 12.70 14.50
N ASP A 76 -5.33 11.81 13.53
CA ASP A 76 -5.23 12.07 12.10
C ASP A 76 -6.62 11.99 11.44
N GLU A 77 -6.99 13.02 10.66
CA GLU A 77 -8.23 13.02 9.88
C GLU A 77 -8.30 11.83 8.91
N THR A 78 -7.15 11.39 8.38
CA THR A 78 -7.03 10.20 7.54
C THR A 78 -7.47 8.94 8.28
N ALA A 79 -7.13 8.82 9.57
CA ALA A 79 -7.51 7.67 10.39
C ALA A 79 -9.04 7.56 10.49
N GLU A 80 -9.71 8.69 10.75
CA GLU A 80 -11.17 8.75 10.81
C GLU A 80 -11.82 8.40 9.47
N ILE A 81 -11.28 8.89 8.35
CA ILE A 81 -11.77 8.54 7.00
C ILE A 81 -11.67 7.03 6.73
N ILE A 82 -10.56 6.39 7.16
CA ILE A 82 -10.39 4.94 7.03
C ILE A 82 -11.35 4.18 7.94
N LEU A 83 -11.54 4.62 9.19
CA LEU A 83 -12.48 4.00 10.11
C LEU A 83 -13.91 4.06 9.58
N GLU A 84 -14.35 5.21 9.06
CA GLU A 84 -15.66 5.35 8.40
C GLU A 84 -15.80 4.37 7.22
N PHE A 85 -14.75 4.27 6.38
CA PHE A 85 -14.72 3.32 5.27
C PHE A 85 -14.87 1.87 5.74
N LEU A 86 -14.07 1.44 6.72
CA LEU A 86 -14.10 0.08 7.24
C LEU A 86 -15.46 -0.28 7.86
N VAL A 87 -16.00 0.60 8.69
CA VAL A 87 -17.33 0.41 9.32
C VAL A 87 -18.42 0.36 8.25
N SER A 88 -18.37 1.23 7.25
CA SER A 88 -19.36 1.24 6.16
C SER A 88 -19.32 -0.03 5.29
N ASN A 89 -18.17 -0.70 5.22
CA ASN A 89 -18.00 -1.99 4.54
C ASN A 89 -18.27 -3.20 5.46
N GLY A 90 -18.73 -2.96 6.68
CA GLY A 90 -19.12 -4.00 7.62
C GLY A 90 -17.97 -4.70 8.34
N VAL A 91 -16.76 -4.13 8.29
CA VAL A 91 -15.62 -4.62 9.06
C VAL A 91 -15.89 -4.41 10.55
N LYS A 92 -15.67 -5.45 11.35
CA LYS A 92 -15.86 -5.45 12.82
C LYS A 92 -14.54 -5.79 13.48
N ASN A 93 -14.34 -5.46 14.76
CA ASN A 93 -13.11 -5.82 15.49
C ASN A 93 -11.83 -5.39 14.74
N ILE A 94 -11.78 -4.17 14.24
CA ILE A 94 -10.64 -3.64 13.47
C ILE A 94 -9.36 -3.85 14.28
N GLY A 95 -8.28 -4.29 13.61
CA GLY A 95 -6.98 -4.53 14.23
C GLY A 95 -6.86 -5.86 15.00
N SER A 96 -7.94 -6.64 15.14
CA SER A 96 -7.83 -7.98 15.75
C SER A 96 -7.19 -8.97 14.78
N GLU A 97 -6.35 -9.86 15.29
CA GLU A 97 -5.79 -10.99 14.56
C GLU A 97 -6.39 -12.31 15.05
N ASP A 98 -6.57 -13.25 14.12
CA ASP A 98 -6.99 -14.61 14.40
C ASP A 98 -5.91 -15.57 13.89
N PHE A 99 -4.95 -15.89 14.76
CA PHE A 99 -3.80 -16.71 14.41
C PHE A 99 -4.21 -18.11 13.92
N GLU A 100 -5.27 -18.69 14.47
CA GLU A 100 -5.73 -20.03 14.07
C GLU A 100 -6.25 -20.07 12.63
N LYS A 101 -6.75 -18.95 12.11
CA LYS A 101 -7.24 -18.82 10.72
C LYS A 101 -6.21 -18.27 9.76
N SER A 102 -5.02 -17.92 10.25
CA SER A 102 -3.97 -17.28 9.45
C SER A 102 -3.03 -18.29 8.79
N TYR A 103 -3.17 -19.58 9.11
CA TYR A 103 -2.35 -20.64 8.54
C TYR A 103 -3.22 -21.75 7.94
N ASP A 104 -2.77 -22.33 6.84
CA ASP A 104 -3.40 -23.53 6.27
C ASP A 104 -2.98 -24.80 7.04
N GLU A 105 -3.49 -25.96 6.63
CA GLU A 105 -3.17 -27.26 7.24
C GLU A 105 -1.68 -27.65 7.13
N ASN A 106 -0.92 -26.98 6.26
CA ASN A 106 0.50 -27.21 6.01
C ASN A 106 1.39 -26.17 6.71
N MET A 107 0.83 -25.32 7.58
CA MET A 107 1.53 -24.21 8.26
C MET A 107 1.99 -23.09 7.31
N ASN A 108 1.46 -23.00 6.09
CA ASN A 108 1.69 -21.85 5.23
C ASN A 108 0.83 -20.68 5.70
N TYR A 109 1.39 -19.48 5.74
CA TYR A 109 0.63 -18.28 6.07
C TYR A 109 -0.34 -17.93 4.92
N ILE A 110 -1.64 -17.94 5.23
CA ILE A 110 -2.74 -17.54 4.34
C ILE A 110 -3.52 -16.34 4.89
N GLY A 111 -3.03 -15.77 6.00
CA GLY A 111 -3.62 -14.63 6.66
C GLY A 111 -3.62 -13.38 5.77
N LYS A 112 -4.53 -12.47 6.12
CA LYS A 112 -4.75 -11.19 5.42
C LYS A 112 -4.34 -10.00 6.29
N GLY A 113 -3.45 -10.27 7.25
CA GLY A 113 -3.11 -9.36 8.32
C GLY A 113 -4.25 -9.11 9.31
N PRO A 114 -4.09 -8.13 10.19
CA PRO A 114 -5.10 -7.69 11.15
C PRO A 114 -6.40 -7.27 10.48
N ASN A 115 -7.52 -7.46 11.16
CA ASN A 115 -8.83 -7.24 10.54
C ASN A 115 -9.01 -5.78 10.06
N GLY A 116 -9.44 -5.60 8.81
CA GLY A 116 -9.51 -4.31 8.13
C GLY A 116 -8.28 -3.98 7.27
N TYR A 117 -7.14 -4.65 7.48
CA TYR A 117 -5.92 -4.38 6.71
C TYR A 117 -6.12 -4.65 5.22
N TYR A 118 -6.64 -5.83 4.87
CA TYR A 118 -6.81 -6.22 3.47
C TYR A 118 -7.85 -5.35 2.74
N GLU A 119 -8.89 -4.88 3.44
CA GLU A 119 -9.84 -3.91 2.90
C GLU A 119 -9.17 -2.57 2.58
N VAL A 120 -8.32 -2.07 3.46
CA VAL A 120 -7.54 -0.84 3.22
C VAL A 120 -6.55 -1.05 2.07
N LEU A 121 -5.80 -2.15 2.07
CA LEU A 121 -4.84 -2.49 1.01
C LEU A 121 -5.52 -2.49 -0.36
N ASN A 122 -6.63 -3.22 -0.50
CA ASN A 122 -7.39 -3.26 -1.76
C ASN A 122 -7.91 -1.88 -2.18
N MET A 123 -8.42 -1.10 -1.24
CA MET A 123 -8.88 0.27 -1.52
C MET A 123 -7.74 1.13 -2.07
N ILE A 124 -6.54 1.04 -1.50
CA ILE A 124 -5.34 1.74 -1.99
C ILE A 124 -4.93 1.22 -3.37
N SER A 125 -4.96 -0.11 -3.60
CA SER A 125 -4.66 -0.72 -4.90
C SER A 125 -5.61 -0.27 -6.00
N GLU A 126 -6.91 -0.15 -5.71
CA GLU A 126 -7.89 0.36 -6.67
C GLU A 126 -7.65 1.84 -6.98
N VAL A 127 -7.31 2.64 -5.98
CA VAL A 127 -6.94 4.06 -6.20
C VAL A 127 -5.69 4.17 -7.07
N ALA A 128 -4.66 3.37 -6.80
CA ALA A 128 -3.43 3.33 -7.59
C ALA A 128 -3.71 2.89 -9.05
N ARG A 129 -4.57 1.88 -9.23
CA ARG A 129 -5.05 1.45 -10.54
C ARG A 129 -5.73 2.59 -11.30
N ASP A 130 -6.57 3.38 -10.63
CA ASP A 130 -7.22 4.53 -11.24
C ASP A 130 -6.19 5.61 -11.65
N LEU A 131 -5.11 5.81 -10.88
CA LEU A 131 -4.01 6.71 -11.27
C LEU A 131 -3.33 6.27 -12.57
N GLN A 132 -3.08 4.96 -12.74
CA GLN A 132 -2.54 4.40 -13.97
C GLN A 132 -3.51 4.56 -15.15
N LEU A 133 -4.77 4.13 -14.97
CA LEU A 133 -5.79 4.14 -16.03
C LEU A 133 -6.15 5.56 -16.49
N HIS A 134 -6.19 6.52 -15.58
CA HIS A 134 -6.42 7.94 -15.92
C HIS A 134 -5.17 8.64 -16.48
N GLY A 135 -4.05 7.92 -16.55
CA GLY A 135 -2.78 8.37 -17.11
C GLY A 135 -2.11 9.45 -16.27
N ILE A 136 -2.40 9.54 -14.97
CA ILE A 136 -1.77 10.51 -14.07
C ILE A 136 -0.26 10.27 -14.02
N VAL A 137 0.13 9.01 -13.78
CA VAL A 137 1.53 8.60 -13.69
C VAL A 137 2.22 8.75 -15.04
N ASN A 138 1.63 8.16 -16.09
CA ASN A 138 2.22 8.17 -17.44
C ASN A 138 2.44 9.57 -18.01
N LYS A 139 1.54 10.53 -17.74
CA LYS A 139 1.73 11.91 -18.21
C LYS A 139 2.92 12.61 -17.55
N LYS A 140 3.27 12.25 -16.31
CA LYS A 140 4.32 12.92 -15.54
C LYS A 140 5.67 12.22 -15.64
N PHE A 141 5.70 10.89 -15.56
CA PHE A 141 6.94 10.10 -15.46
C PHE A 141 7.13 9.10 -16.60
N GLY A 142 6.15 8.98 -17.51
CA GLY A 142 6.11 7.88 -18.47
C GLY A 142 5.63 6.57 -17.82
N LYS A 143 5.88 5.45 -18.51
CA LYS A 143 5.39 4.13 -18.09
C LYS A 143 6.26 3.55 -16.96
N ILE A 144 5.96 3.95 -15.73
CA ILE A 144 6.56 3.41 -14.52
C ILE A 144 5.51 2.70 -13.66
N PRO A 145 5.89 1.70 -12.85
CA PRO A 145 4.97 1.04 -11.93
C PRO A 145 4.62 1.88 -10.70
N ILE A 146 3.48 1.54 -10.10
CA ILE A 146 3.15 1.84 -8.71
C ILE A 146 3.30 0.55 -7.90
N ILE A 147 4.29 0.48 -7.03
CA ILE A 147 4.55 -0.66 -6.16
C ILE A 147 3.79 -0.44 -4.85
N ILE A 148 2.95 -1.40 -4.48
CA ILE A 148 2.23 -1.40 -3.20
C ILE A 148 2.81 -2.51 -2.34
N HIS A 149 3.30 -2.16 -1.17
CA HIS A 149 4.02 -3.09 -0.32
C HIS A 149 3.80 -2.83 1.17
N ASP A 150 4.16 -3.83 1.96
CA ASP A 150 4.43 -3.77 3.39
C ASP A 150 5.94 -3.96 3.65
N LEU A 151 6.35 -4.03 4.92
CA LEU A 151 7.76 -4.28 5.27
C LEU A 151 8.17 -5.74 5.09
N GLU A 152 7.19 -6.66 5.12
CA GLU A 152 7.44 -8.11 5.01
C GLU A 152 7.31 -8.63 3.58
N TYR A 153 6.89 -7.77 2.64
CA TYR A 153 6.68 -8.14 1.23
C TYR A 153 5.75 -9.36 1.11
N SER A 154 4.63 -9.32 1.85
CA SER A 154 3.67 -10.43 1.94
C SER A 154 3.04 -10.76 0.58
N TRP A 155 2.50 -11.98 0.43
CA TRP A 155 1.85 -12.45 -0.80
C TRP A 155 0.76 -11.49 -1.32
N TYR A 156 0.00 -10.85 -0.43
CA TYR A 156 -1.03 -9.89 -0.83
C TYR A 156 -0.47 -8.55 -1.34
N SER A 157 0.79 -8.21 -1.05
CA SER A 157 1.47 -7.02 -1.58
C SER A 157 1.78 -7.19 -3.07
N GLU A 158 2.10 -8.42 -3.49
CA GLU A 158 2.20 -8.77 -4.90
C GLU A 158 0.85 -8.58 -5.61
N GLU A 159 -0.24 -9.16 -5.08
CA GLU A 159 -1.58 -9.02 -5.66
C GLU A 159 -1.99 -7.54 -5.78
N ALA A 160 -1.74 -6.77 -4.72
CA ALA A 160 -1.99 -5.34 -4.68
C ALA A 160 -1.22 -4.58 -5.77
N THR A 161 0.05 -4.92 -5.98
CA THR A 161 0.89 -4.33 -7.03
C THR A 161 0.41 -4.73 -8.42
N ILE A 162 0.04 -5.99 -8.65
CA ILE A 162 -0.51 -6.44 -9.94
C ILE A 162 -1.81 -5.69 -10.24
N LEU A 163 -2.71 -5.57 -9.26
CA LEU A 163 -3.97 -4.84 -9.42
C LEU A 163 -3.75 -3.36 -9.76
N ALA A 164 -2.79 -2.71 -9.11
CA ALA A 164 -2.44 -1.32 -9.34
C ALA A 164 -1.90 -1.04 -10.75
N ASN A 165 -1.36 -2.06 -11.44
CA ASN A 165 -0.65 -1.92 -12.73
C ASN A 165 -1.31 -2.76 -13.84
N PRO A 166 -2.50 -2.35 -14.31
CA PRO A 166 -3.32 -3.16 -15.22
C PRO A 166 -2.74 -3.33 -16.63
N ASN A 167 -1.71 -2.58 -17.01
CA ASN A 167 -1.04 -2.71 -18.31
C ASN A 167 0.35 -3.35 -18.19
N ASN A 168 0.58 -4.14 -17.14
CA ASN A 168 1.86 -4.79 -16.83
C ASN A 168 3.01 -3.80 -16.57
N GLU A 169 2.71 -2.61 -16.05
CA GLU A 169 3.74 -1.60 -15.71
C GLU A 169 4.74 -2.14 -14.67
N ALA A 170 4.30 -3.05 -13.78
CA ALA A 170 5.12 -3.63 -12.73
C ALA A 170 5.81 -4.94 -13.09
N LYS A 171 5.80 -5.37 -14.36
CA LYS A 171 6.31 -6.69 -14.76
C LYS A 171 7.73 -6.97 -14.25
N GLU A 172 8.66 -6.04 -14.47
CA GLU A 172 10.07 -6.21 -14.07
C GLU A 172 10.21 -6.29 -12.54
N PHE A 173 9.43 -5.50 -11.80
CA PHE A 173 9.40 -5.57 -10.34
C PHE A 173 8.87 -6.91 -9.84
N ILE A 174 7.79 -7.43 -10.43
CA ILE A 174 7.21 -8.72 -10.03
C ILE A 174 8.20 -9.87 -10.29
N GLU A 175 8.90 -9.86 -11.43
CA GLU A 175 9.96 -10.84 -11.73
C GLU A 175 11.07 -10.78 -10.67
N TYR A 176 11.55 -9.59 -10.33
CA TYR A 176 12.54 -9.38 -9.27
C TYR A 176 12.04 -9.82 -7.88
N PHE A 177 10.80 -9.48 -7.53
CA PHE A 177 10.17 -9.80 -6.26
C PHE A 177 10.12 -11.32 -6.05
N ARG A 178 9.65 -12.07 -7.04
CA ARG A 178 9.55 -13.53 -6.96
C ARG A 178 10.92 -14.20 -6.86
N GLU A 179 11.91 -13.73 -7.61
CA GLU A 179 13.29 -14.24 -7.50
C GLU A 179 13.91 -14.00 -6.12
N LYS A 180 13.61 -12.86 -5.48
CA LYS A 180 14.19 -12.47 -4.19
C LYS A 180 13.45 -13.09 -2.99
N PHE A 181 12.13 -13.18 -3.04
CA PHE A 181 11.30 -13.46 -1.86
C PHE A 181 10.48 -14.77 -1.94
N GLU A 182 10.18 -15.31 -3.12
CA GLU A 182 9.45 -16.60 -3.24
C GLU A 182 10.37 -17.84 -3.19
N VAL A 183 11.70 -17.66 -3.10
CA VAL A 183 12.67 -18.76 -3.00
C VAL A 183 12.91 -19.20 -1.53
N MET A 184 12.07 -18.78 -0.58
CA MET A 184 12.16 -19.18 0.83
C MET A 184 11.08 -20.17 1.25
#